data_AF-A0AAD6Y942-F1
#
_entry.id   AF-A0AAD6Y942-F1
#
_cell.length_a   1.000
_cell.length_b   1.000
_cell.length_c   1.000
_cell.angle_alpha   90.00
_cell.angle_beta   90.00
_cell.angle_gamma   90.00
#
_symmetry.space_group_name_H-M   'P 1'
#
loop_
_entity.id
_entity.type
_entity.pdbx_description
1 polymer ?
#
loop_
_entity_poly.entity_id
_entity_poly.type
_entity_poly.pdbx_seq_one_letter_code
_entity_poly.pdbx_strand_id
1 'polypeptide(L)'
;MSHCDVILNAAGFTNTTPAHNQPLSSNARRHPHVTSRLHLRILNEQQLFNLEAYNNVHDKLRRISSKCGQEHNRGKSLPHRSVCSRTYEEVGPLETRLEFSDSHHGEAEWAYAPFLSQSAALNAAGPLDHVPVPVNRVNCSAQASYNSTNLPVLEPALLNVRANWNELGHRFHVDSHPRRRLIAYILGSLSGVFAFLLHIVYFWRLVSTVGISIRGQWLSIAGYLAWTVKQMFKSSDYAQKIVQGCFNILLFVIPLSAITRMEFSWRGFTRLPATFAHASHAERASSRIDAKSSWRFIGTSTLILAMCLFLANPFQRDLIPSSLPPDPEATVPSTTDNMFFASVTAALCLAGVLQLLMNRRARAFGAMYKATAWLLLAEQVFHFIIYLPAIFGHIPDRESLSLGEVIIVLPILVQAWQAWTLPSAKIEDEEHEN
;
A
#
# COMPACT_ATOMS: atom_id res chain seq x y z
N MET A 1 -18.20 -36.94 38.16
CA MET A 1 -18.06 -36.21 36.89
C MET A 1 -17.10 -37.00 36.02
N SER A 2 -17.61 -37.61 34.96
CA SER A 2 -16.84 -38.45 34.03
C SER A 2 -16.09 -37.58 33.01
N HIS A 3 -14.77 -37.61 33.03
CA HIS A 3 -13.91 -36.99 32.02
C HIS A 3 -14.14 -37.65 30.66
N CYS A 4 -14.46 -36.86 29.65
CA CYS A 4 -14.40 -37.26 28.24
C CYS A 4 -13.14 -36.63 27.64
N ASP A 5 -12.13 -37.44 27.37
CA ASP A 5 -10.93 -36.99 26.68
C ASP A 5 -11.21 -36.85 25.19
N VAL A 6 -10.85 -35.68 24.64
CA VAL A 6 -10.88 -35.42 23.20
C VAL A 6 -9.56 -35.94 22.63
N ILE A 7 -9.60 -37.10 21.98
CA ILE A 7 -8.43 -37.65 21.28
C ILE A 7 -8.30 -36.93 19.92
N LEU A 8 -7.29 -36.08 19.77
CA LEU A 8 -6.87 -35.51 18.49
C LEU A 8 -5.97 -36.53 17.77
N ASN A 9 -6.55 -37.35 16.90
CA ASN A 9 -5.78 -38.21 16.00
C ASN A 9 -5.18 -37.37 14.86
N ALA A 10 -3.90 -37.01 14.97
CA ALA A 10 -3.10 -36.56 13.85
C ALA A 10 -2.68 -37.77 12.99
N ALA A 11 -3.63 -38.37 12.27
CA ALA A 11 -3.32 -39.42 11.30
C ALA A 11 -2.95 -38.77 9.96
N GLY A 12 -1.74 -39.05 9.48
CA GLY A 12 -1.29 -38.66 8.15
C GLY A 12 -2.24 -39.18 7.07
N PHE A 13 -2.62 -38.30 6.15
CA PHE A 13 -3.45 -38.60 4.99
C PHE A 13 -2.67 -39.53 4.03
N THR A 14 -2.95 -40.83 4.08
CA THR A 14 -2.80 -41.70 2.91
C THR A 14 -4.11 -41.73 2.15
N ASN A 15 -4.08 -41.38 0.87
CA ASN A 15 -5.23 -41.37 -0.03
C ASN A 15 -5.82 -42.78 -0.19
N THR A 16 -6.81 -43.12 0.62
CA THR A 16 -7.73 -44.22 0.34
C THR A 16 -9.15 -43.67 0.32
N THR A 17 -9.76 -43.70 -0.86
CA THR A 17 -11.18 -43.42 -1.11
C THR A 17 -12.08 -44.25 -0.20
N PRO A 18 -12.98 -43.62 0.61
CA PRO A 18 -13.95 -44.38 1.38
C PRO A 18 -15.21 -44.65 0.55
N ALA A 19 -15.45 -45.92 0.25
CA ALA A 19 -16.76 -46.43 -0.11
C ALA A 19 -17.52 -46.80 1.17
N HIS A 20 -18.56 -46.05 1.54
CA HIS A 20 -19.84 -46.60 1.99
C HIS A 20 -20.83 -45.48 2.36
N ASN A 21 -21.97 -45.48 1.69
CA ASN A 21 -23.18 -44.75 2.10
C ASN A 21 -23.75 -45.40 3.36
N GLN A 22 -23.72 -44.70 4.50
CA GLN A 22 -24.66 -44.93 5.59
C GLN A 22 -25.49 -43.65 5.80
N PRO A 23 -26.83 -43.75 5.88
CA PRO A 23 -27.68 -42.59 6.09
C PRO A 23 -27.50 -42.06 7.53
N LEU A 24 -26.96 -40.84 7.64
CA LEU A 24 -26.88 -40.09 8.89
C LEU A 24 -28.28 -39.88 9.49
N SER A 25 -28.45 -40.33 10.73
CA SER A 25 -29.65 -40.18 11.56
C SER A 25 -30.18 -38.73 11.57
N SER A 26 -31.48 -38.58 11.35
CA SER A 26 -32.22 -37.31 11.22
C SER A 26 -32.18 -36.42 12.48
N ASN A 27 -31.70 -36.92 13.62
CA ASN A 27 -31.60 -36.16 14.87
C ASN A 27 -30.32 -35.32 15.01
N ALA A 28 -29.33 -35.44 14.12
CA ALA A 28 -28.12 -34.61 14.17
C ALA A 28 -28.32 -33.16 13.66
N ARG A 29 -29.52 -32.81 13.14
CA ARG A 29 -29.79 -31.53 12.47
C ARG A 29 -29.97 -30.31 13.38
N ARG A 30 -29.86 -30.43 14.71
CA ARG A 30 -30.11 -29.32 15.65
C ARG A 30 -29.05 -29.16 16.74
N HIS A 31 -27.81 -29.51 16.46
CA HIS A 31 -26.72 -29.16 17.39
C HIS A 31 -26.06 -27.85 16.95
N PRO A 32 -26.03 -26.81 17.81
CA PRO A 32 -25.21 -25.65 17.55
C PRO A 32 -23.75 -26.11 17.55
N HIS A 33 -23.07 -25.94 16.42
CA HIS A 33 -21.64 -26.17 16.31
C HIS A 33 -20.93 -24.84 16.47
N VAL A 34 -19.89 -24.83 17.29
CA VAL A 34 -18.96 -23.70 17.37
C VAL A 34 -17.77 -24.08 16.51
N THR A 35 -17.63 -23.43 15.36
CA THR A 35 -16.46 -23.59 14.49
C THR A 35 -15.44 -22.52 14.89
N SER A 36 -14.35 -22.92 15.53
CA SER A 36 -13.19 -22.04 15.78
C SER A 36 -12.07 -22.39 14.80
N ARG A 37 -11.34 -21.36 14.34
CA ARG A 37 -10.16 -21.50 13.48
C ARG A 37 -8.95 -21.02 14.26
N LEU A 38 -7.87 -21.80 14.26
CA LEU A 38 -6.62 -21.47 14.91
C LEU A 38 -5.49 -21.51 13.86
N HIS A 39 -4.81 -20.39 13.67
CA HIS A 39 -3.53 -20.37 12.96
C HIS A 39 -2.45 -20.51 14.02
N LEU A 40 -1.80 -21.67 14.08
CA LEU A 40 -0.67 -21.90 14.99
C LEU A 40 0.63 -21.46 14.31
N ARG A 41 1.28 -20.43 14.87
CA ARG A 41 2.67 -20.09 14.52
C ARG A 41 3.55 -20.60 15.64
N ILE A 42 4.47 -21.50 15.31
CA ILE A 42 5.44 -22.04 16.27
C ILE A 42 6.72 -21.23 16.09
N LEU A 43 7.14 -20.55 17.16
CA LEU A 43 8.40 -19.83 17.22
C LEU A 43 9.36 -20.66 18.05
N ASN A 44 10.57 -20.87 17.54
CA ASN A 44 11.60 -21.63 18.22
C ASN A 44 12.48 -20.68 19.06
N GLU A 45 11.97 -20.27 20.22
CA GLU A 45 12.71 -19.40 21.13
C GLU A 45 13.73 -20.24 21.94
N GLN A 46 15.00 -20.17 21.54
CA GLN A 46 16.10 -20.88 22.24
C GLN A 46 16.82 -20.01 23.27
N GLN A 47 16.49 -18.73 23.34
CA GLN A 47 17.10 -17.80 24.29
C GLN A 47 16.36 -17.85 25.62
N LEU A 48 17.09 -18.14 26.69
CA LEU A 48 16.57 -18.05 28.04
C LEU A 48 16.32 -16.58 28.38
N PHE A 49 15.08 -16.26 28.76
CA PHE A 49 14.75 -14.93 29.26
C PHE A 49 15.44 -14.68 30.60
N ASN A 50 15.89 -13.43 30.81
CA ASN A 50 16.23 -12.98 32.15
C ASN A 50 14.94 -12.93 32.98
N LEU A 51 14.86 -13.77 34.02
CA LEU A 51 13.66 -13.95 34.83
C LEU A 51 13.17 -12.65 35.50
N GLU A 52 14.10 -11.81 35.98
CA GLU A 52 13.76 -10.54 36.62
C GLU A 52 13.19 -9.54 35.61
N ALA A 53 13.86 -9.40 34.45
CA ALA A 53 13.37 -8.55 33.38
C ALA A 53 12.01 -9.02 32.85
N TYR A 54 11.84 -10.34 32.70
CA TYR A 54 10.58 -10.95 32.30
C TYR A 54 9.47 -10.61 33.29
N ASN A 55 9.69 -10.84 34.59
CA ASN A 55 8.68 -10.59 35.63
C ASN A 55 8.29 -9.11 35.67
N ASN A 56 9.25 -8.20 35.53
CA ASN A 56 8.98 -6.77 35.48
C ASN A 56 8.07 -6.38 34.30
N VAL A 57 8.31 -6.94 33.11
CA VAL A 57 7.47 -6.68 31.93
C VAL A 57 6.11 -7.38 32.06
N HIS A 58 6.08 -8.63 32.51
CA HIS A 58 4.84 -9.38 32.73
C HIS A 58 3.93 -8.69 33.74
N ASP A 59 4.46 -8.20 34.87
CA ASP A 59 3.68 -7.48 35.88
C ASP A 59 3.19 -6.11 35.37
N LYS A 60 3.95 -5.48 34.46
CA LYS A 60 3.51 -4.26 33.77
C LYS A 60 2.35 -4.59 32.81
N LEU A 61 2.49 -5.64 32.00
CA LEU A 61 1.46 -6.10 31.07
C LEU A 61 0.20 -6.53 31.82
N ARG A 62 0.33 -7.27 32.92
CA ARG A 62 -0.80 -7.68 33.78
C ARG A 62 -1.57 -6.48 34.33
N ARG A 63 -0.85 -5.42 34.74
CA ARG A 63 -1.48 -4.16 35.18
C ARG A 63 -2.20 -3.44 34.04
N ILE A 64 -1.70 -3.51 32.81
CA ILE A 64 -2.33 -2.90 31.62
C ILE A 64 -3.51 -3.74 31.14
N SER A 65 -3.38 -5.06 31.06
CA SER A 65 -4.43 -5.98 30.63
C SER A 65 -5.54 -6.11 31.66
N SER A 66 -5.28 -5.93 32.96
CA SER A 66 -6.34 -5.83 33.97
C SER A 66 -7.21 -4.58 33.80
N LYS A 67 -6.70 -3.55 33.13
CA LYS A 67 -7.43 -2.30 32.86
C LYS A 67 -8.32 -2.38 31.63
N CYS A 68 -8.16 -3.44 30.84
CA CYS A 68 -8.95 -3.71 29.64
C CYS A 68 -10.43 -3.89 30.01
N GLY A 69 -11.19 -2.80 29.91
CA GLY A 69 -12.62 -2.75 30.25
C GLY A 69 -12.97 -2.20 31.64
N GLN A 70 -11.99 -1.80 32.46
CA GLN A 70 -12.27 -1.33 33.83
C GLN A 70 -11.97 0.16 34.06
N GLU A 71 -11.17 0.81 33.22
CA GLU A 71 -10.43 1.98 33.70
C GLU A 71 -11.01 3.38 33.47
N HIS A 72 -12.28 3.57 33.08
CA HIS A 72 -12.71 4.96 32.90
C HIS A 72 -14.09 5.41 33.36
N ASN A 73 -14.97 4.57 33.88
CA ASN A 73 -16.21 5.08 34.46
C ASN A 73 -16.64 4.28 35.68
N ARG A 74 -16.83 4.98 36.81
CA ARG A 74 -17.55 4.54 38.02
C ARG A 74 -19.07 4.28 37.73
N GLY A 75 -19.41 3.80 36.54
CA GLY A 75 -20.77 3.56 36.09
C GLY A 75 -20.84 2.97 34.67
N LYS A 76 -21.05 1.65 34.59
CA LYS A 76 -21.75 0.91 33.51
C LYS A 76 -21.31 1.11 32.03
N SER A 77 -20.06 1.48 31.72
CA SER A 77 -19.59 1.32 30.33
C SER A 77 -19.15 -0.12 30.08
N LEU A 78 -19.75 -0.79 29.09
CA LEU A 78 -19.34 -2.11 28.61
C LEU A 78 -17.88 -2.07 28.11
N PRO A 79 -17.11 -3.16 28.30
CA PRO A 79 -15.72 -3.23 27.83
C PRO A 79 -15.65 -2.98 26.32
N HIS A 80 -14.88 -1.97 25.91
CA HIS A 80 -14.74 -1.60 24.51
C HIS A 80 -13.55 -2.34 23.87
N ARG A 81 -13.81 -3.14 22.84
CA ARG A 81 -12.82 -4.03 22.17
C ARG A 81 -11.57 -3.29 21.69
N SER A 82 -11.70 -2.03 21.26
CA SER A 82 -10.57 -1.24 20.75
C SER A 82 -9.51 -0.93 21.81
N VAL A 83 -9.86 -0.97 23.10
CA VAL A 83 -8.93 -0.74 24.22
C VAL A 83 -8.11 -2.01 24.52
N CYS A 84 -8.50 -3.14 23.92
CA CYS A 84 -7.86 -4.45 24.08
C CYS A 84 -7.22 -4.97 22.79
N SER A 85 -6.89 -4.06 21.87
CA SER A 85 -6.03 -4.41 20.73
C SER A 85 -4.64 -4.72 21.25
N ARG A 86 -4.14 -5.91 20.92
CA ARG A 86 -2.79 -6.38 21.30
C ARG A 86 -2.11 -6.96 20.07
N THR A 87 -0.87 -6.59 19.85
CA THR A 87 -0.04 -7.14 18.78
C THR A 87 1.02 -8.09 19.35
N TYR A 88 1.54 -9.02 18.54
CA TYR A 88 2.57 -9.94 19.02
C TYR A 88 3.84 -9.18 19.42
N GLU A 89 4.15 -8.08 18.71
CA GLU A 89 5.27 -7.19 18.99
C GLU A 89 5.19 -6.54 20.38
N GLU A 90 3.99 -6.24 20.86
CA GLU A 90 3.78 -5.57 22.15
C GLU A 90 3.75 -6.53 23.34
N VAL A 91 3.14 -7.71 23.19
CA VAL A 91 2.86 -8.60 24.33
C VAL A 91 3.42 -10.01 24.19
N GLY A 92 3.66 -10.47 22.96
CA GLY A 92 4.34 -11.72 22.60
C GLY A 92 4.18 -12.89 23.58
N PRO A 93 5.27 -13.60 23.94
CA PRO A 93 5.25 -14.67 24.94
C PRO A 93 5.11 -14.15 26.38
N LEU A 94 5.23 -12.83 26.58
CA LEU A 94 5.25 -12.19 27.89
C LEU A 94 3.84 -12.09 28.50
N GLU A 95 2.79 -12.39 27.75
CA GLU A 95 1.41 -12.20 28.20
C GLU A 95 0.93 -13.28 29.17
N THR A 96 1.25 -14.54 28.92
CA THR A 96 0.66 -15.67 29.66
C THR A 96 1.74 -16.56 30.26
N ARG A 97 1.67 -16.71 31.59
CA ARG A 97 2.52 -17.61 32.36
C ARG A 97 1.65 -18.73 32.95
N LEU A 98 2.02 -19.98 32.71
CA LEU A 98 1.39 -21.19 33.22
C LEU A 98 2.28 -21.78 34.31
N GLU A 99 1.68 -22.12 35.46
CA GLU A 99 2.33 -22.83 36.55
C GLU A 99 1.92 -24.29 36.49
N PHE A 100 2.88 -25.21 36.46
CA PHE A 100 2.62 -26.64 36.57
C PHE A 100 2.77 -27.07 38.03
N SER A 101 1.68 -27.58 38.60
CA SER A 101 1.65 -28.00 40.01
C SER A 101 2.22 -29.40 40.27
N ASP A 102 2.71 -30.11 39.24
CA ASP A 102 3.04 -31.53 39.30
C ASP A 102 4.54 -31.83 39.16
N SER A 103 5.38 -30.97 39.76
CA SER A 103 6.81 -31.24 39.79
C SER A 103 7.13 -32.22 40.92
N HIS A 104 7.72 -33.37 40.56
CA HIS A 104 8.18 -34.39 41.51
C HIS A 104 9.23 -33.89 42.53
N HIS A 105 9.70 -32.65 42.39
CA HIS A 105 10.72 -32.03 43.24
C HIS A 105 10.20 -30.88 44.13
N GLY A 106 8.90 -30.56 44.10
CA GLY A 106 8.33 -29.50 44.95
C GLY A 106 8.67 -28.07 44.53
N GLU A 107 9.36 -27.89 43.39
CA GLU A 107 9.66 -26.59 42.79
C GLU A 107 8.65 -26.28 41.69
N ALA A 108 7.96 -25.14 41.77
CA ALA A 108 6.99 -24.76 40.73
C ALA A 108 7.67 -24.60 39.36
N GLU A 109 7.24 -25.40 38.38
CA GLU A 109 7.70 -25.28 37.00
C GLU A 109 6.79 -24.30 36.25
N TRP A 110 7.38 -23.39 35.49
CA TRP A 110 6.65 -22.37 34.74
C TRP A 110 6.86 -22.56 33.24
N ALA A 111 5.77 -22.46 32.47
CA ALA A 111 5.85 -22.33 31.01
C ALA A 111 5.08 -21.11 30.51
N TYR A 112 5.37 -20.75 29.26
CA TYR A 112 4.67 -19.68 28.57
C TYR A 112 3.55 -20.27 27.72
N ALA A 113 2.37 -19.67 27.74
CA ALA A 113 1.32 -20.07 26.81
C ALA A 113 1.56 -19.42 25.45
N PRO A 114 1.14 -20.04 24.33
CA PRO A 114 1.23 -19.43 23.02
C PRO A 114 0.48 -18.09 22.99
N PHE A 115 1.05 -17.09 22.31
CA PHE A 115 0.34 -15.85 22.05
C PHE A 115 -0.89 -16.11 21.17
N LEU A 116 -2.06 -15.71 21.65
CA LEU A 116 -3.32 -15.85 20.93
C LEU A 116 -3.85 -14.47 20.55
N SER A 117 -3.65 -14.05 19.31
CA SER A 117 -4.38 -12.91 18.74
C SER A 117 -5.61 -13.40 18.00
N GLN A 118 -6.74 -12.70 18.18
CA GLN A 118 -7.78 -12.73 17.18
C GLN A 118 -7.24 -12.02 15.95
N SER A 119 -7.23 -12.68 14.79
CA SER A 119 -6.90 -12.00 13.54
C SER A 119 -7.79 -10.77 13.40
N ALA A 120 -7.19 -9.59 13.34
CA ALA A 120 -7.90 -8.31 13.29
C ALA A 120 -8.73 -8.15 12.00
N ALA A 121 -8.49 -9.00 11.00
CA ALA A 121 -9.33 -9.12 9.83
C ALA A 121 -10.74 -9.59 10.24
N LEU A 122 -11.65 -8.64 10.49
CA LEU A 122 -13.08 -8.87 10.45
C LEU A 122 -13.38 -9.58 9.13
N ASN A 123 -13.70 -10.88 9.18
CA ASN A 123 -14.01 -11.75 8.03
C ASN A 123 -12.84 -12.45 7.32
N ALA A 124 -11.79 -12.89 8.02
CA ALA A 124 -10.83 -13.86 7.46
C ALA A 124 -11.49 -15.24 7.19
N ALA A 125 -12.32 -15.31 6.15
CA ALA A 125 -12.77 -16.53 5.52
C ALA A 125 -11.78 -16.90 4.40
N GLY A 126 -10.88 -17.86 4.66
CA GLY A 126 -10.10 -18.50 3.60
C GLY A 126 -11.01 -19.31 2.64
N PRO A 127 -10.68 -19.39 1.34
CA PRO A 127 -11.55 -19.96 0.30
C PRO A 127 -11.60 -21.49 0.23
N LEU A 128 -10.91 -22.21 1.12
CA LEU A 128 -10.86 -23.67 1.18
C LEU A 128 -10.92 -24.08 2.67
N ASP A 129 -11.41 -25.28 2.97
CA ASP A 129 -11.43 -25.91 4.32
C ASP A 129 -12.78 -25.94 5.05
N HIS A 130 -13.76 -26.58 4.40
CA HIS A 130 -14.84 -27.28 5.11
C HIS A 130 -14.49 -28.76 5.23
N VAL A 131 -13.70 -29.16 6.24
CA VAL A 131 -13.62 -30.56 6.63
C VAL A 131 -14.42 -30.72 7.92
N PRO A 132 -15.60 -31.35 7.89
CA PRO A 132 -16.37 -31.60 9.11
C PRO A 132 -15.58 -32.55 10.01
N VAL A 133 -15.36 -32.15 11.27
CA VAL A 133 -14.85 -33.05 12.30
C VAL A 133 -16.02 -33.94 12.74
N PRO A 134 -15.99 -35.26 12.49
CA PRO A 134 -17.08 -36.15 12.91
C PRO A 134 -17.03 -36.31 14.43
N VAL A 135 -17.87 -35.57 15.15
CA VAL A 135 -18.06 -35.76 16.59
C VAL A 135 -19.05 -36.90 16.81
N ASN A 136 -18.55 -38.14 16.84
CA ASN A 136 -19.40 -39.30 17.07
C ASN A 136 -19.64 -39.47 18.58
N ARG A 137 -20.70 -38.87 19.13
CA ARG A 137 -21.05 -38.96 20.57
C ARG A 137 -21.86 -40.20 20.95
N VAL A 138 -21.96 -41.22 20.09
CA VAL A 138 -22.98 -42.27 20.25
C VAL A 138 -22.49 -43.50 21.04
N ASN A 139 -21.23 -43.61 21.45
CA ASN A 139 -20.81 -44.69 22.36
C ASN A 139 -19.54 -44.35 23.14
N CYS A 140 -19.68 -43.58 24.23
CA CYS A 140 -18.58 -43.34 25.19
C CYS A 140 -18.46 -44.44 26.26
N SER A 141 -19.05 -45.62 26.06
CA SER A 141 -19.06 -46.72 27.03
C SER A 141 -17.94 -47.76 26.82
N ALA A 142 -17.16 -47.65 25.74
CA ALA A 142 -15.97 -48.47 25.58
C ALA A 142 -14.79 -47.76 26.23
N GLN A 143 -14.45 -48.14 27.46
CA GLN A 143 -13.12 -47.93 28.02
C GLN A 143 -12.11 -48.61 27.07
N ALA A 144 -11.53 -47.85 26.15
CA ALA A 144 -10.36 -48.30 25.43
C ALA A 144 -9.21 -48.35 26.45
N SER A 145 -8.88 -49.54 26.93
CA SER A 145 -7.62 -49.77 27.64
C SER A 145 -6.48 -49.51 26.66
N TYR A 146 -5.99 -48.29 26.63
CA TYR A 146 -4.82 -47.92 25.84
C TYR A 146 -3.60 -48.57 26.50
N ASN A 147 -3.11 -49.68 25.93
CA ASN A 147 -1.82 -50.22 26.28
C ASN A 147 -0.76 -49.21 25.83
N SER A 148 -0.11 -48.54 26.79
CA SER A 148 0.89 -47.49 26.61
C SER A 148 2.22 -47.96 25.99
N THR A 149 2.31 -49.21 25.54
CA THR A 149 3.56 -49.81 25.04
C THR A 149 3.84 -49.58 23.56
N ASN A 150 2.92 -48.98 22.81
CA ASN A 150 3.07 -48.74 21.37
C ASN A 150 2.80 -47.27 20.98
N LEU A 151 3.34 -46.31 21.74
CA LEU A 151 3.51 -44.97 21.17
C LEU A 151 4.57 -45.08 20.05
N PRO A 152 4.27 -44.64 18.82
CA PRO A 152 5.29 -44.53 17.79
C PRO A 152 6.36 -43.60 18.35
N VAL A 153 7.56 -44.15 18.56
CA VAL A 153 8.78 -43.40 18.85
C VAL A 153 8.88 -42.35 17.75
N LEU A 154 8.59 -41.10 18.11
CA LEU A 154 8.73 -39.97 17.21
C LEU A 154 10.22 -39.90 16.89
N GLU A 155 10.54 -40.36 15.70
CA GLU A 155 11.87 -40.55 15.16
C GLU A 155 12.70 -39.26 15.37
N PRO A 156 13.97 -39.34 15.81
CA PRO A 156 14.83 -38.16 16.03
C PRO A 156 15.22 -37.41 14.75
N ALA A 157 14.51 -37.63 13.64
CA ALA A 157 14.66 -36.90 12.38
C ALA A 157 14.29 -35.41 12.49
N LEU A 158 13.63 -34.96 13.58
CA LEU A 158 13.40 -33.54 13.86
C LEU A 158 14.51 -32.88 14.68
N LEU A 159 15.46 -33.64 15.24
CA LEU A 159 16.55 -33.09 16.06
C LEU A 159 17.79 -32.64 15.27
N ASN A 160 17.76 -32.77 13.94
CA ASN A 160 18.81 -32.26 13.05
C ASN A 160 18.39 -30.98 12.32
N VAL A 161 17.53 -30.16 12.94
CA VAL A 161 17.39 -28.74 12.60
C VAL A 161 18.61 -28.00 13.16
N ARG A 162 19.74 -28.31 12.55
CA ARG A 162 21.03 -27.68 12.74
C ARG A 162 20.87 -26.18 12.46
N ALA A 163 20.84 -25.40 13.54
CA ALA A 163 21.41 -24.05 13.64
C ALA A 163 21.30 -23.21 12.35
N ASN A 164 20.12 -22.66 12.06
CA ASN A 164 19.97 -21.64 11.02
C ASN A 164 19.81 -20.26 11.66
N TRP A 165 20.94 -19.58 11.69
CA TRP A 165 21.24 -18.20 12.08
C TRP A 165 20.48 -17.12 11.28
N ASN A 166 19.17 -17.26 11.08
CA ASN A 166 18.37 -16.41 10.19
C ASN A 166 17.26 -15.59 10.87
N GLU A 167 17.12 -15.62 12.19
CA GLU A 167 15.93 -15.01 12.84
C GLU A 167 15.88 -13.48 12.89
N LEU A 168 16.80 -12.77 12.23
CA LEU A 168 16.63 -11.33 11.91
C LEU A 168 17.01 -10.97 10.46
N GLY A 169 17.31 -11.95 9.62
CA GLY A 169 17.75 -11.74 8.24
C GLY A 169 16.82 -12.43 7.26
N HIS A 170 16.05 -11.65 6.49
CA HIS A 170 15.34 -12.18 5.32
C HIS A 170 16.31 -13.04 4.50
N ARG A 171 15.89 -14.25 4.12
CA ARG A 171 16.70 -15.14 3.29
C ARG A 171 16.89 -14.48 1.92
N PHE A 172 18.02 -13.81 1.74
CA PHE A 172 18.42 -13.27 0.45
C PHE A 172 18.87 -14.42 -0.43
N HIS A 173 18.33 -14.51 -1.64
CA HIS A 173 18.91 -15.41 -2.63
C HIS A 173 20.35 -14.97 -2.93
N VAL A 174 21.23 -15.93 -3.22
CA VAL A 174 22.67 -15.68 -3.44
C VAL A 174 22.91 -14.69 -4.60
N ASP A 175 21.97 -14.63 -5.55
CA ASP A 175 21.96 -13.71 -6.69
C ASP A 175 21.31 -12.35 -6.39
N SER A 176 20.65 -12.19 -5.25
CA SER A 176 19.96 -10.93 -4.92
C SER A 176 20.94 -9.80 -4.57
N HIS A 177 20.67 -8.61 -5.11
CA HIS A 177 21.53 -7.44 -4.93
C HIS A 177 20.77 -6.27 -4.26
N PRO A 178 20.41 -6.38 -2.97
CA PRO A 178 19.57 -5.40 -2.28
C PRO A 178 20.18 -4.00 -2.22
N ARG A 179 21.51 -3.89 -2.10
CA ARG A 179 22.22 -2.59 -2.10
C ARG A 179 22.05 -1.83 -3.43
N ARG A 180 22.14 -2.54 -4.56
CA ARG A 180 21.94 -1.92 -5.87
C ARG A 180 20.50 -1.42 -6.02
N ARG A 181 19.52 -2.21 -5.55
CA ARG A 181 18.10 -1.84 -5.57
C ARG A 181 17.83 -0.60 -4.75
N LEU A 182 18.38 -0.53 -3.52
CA LEU A 182 18.27 0.65 -2.66
C LEU A 182 18.87 1.89 -3.34
N ILE A 183 20.03 1.77 -3.97
CA ILE A 183 20.66 2.88 -4.72
C ILE A 183 19.76 3.33 -5.88
N ALA A 184 19.21 2.40 -6.67
CA ALA A 184 18.31 2.74 -7.78
C ALA A 184 17.05 3.47 -7.28
N TYR A 185 16.47 3.02 -6.17
CA TYR A 185 15.32 3.68 -5.54
C TYR A 185 15.66 5.10 -5.08
N ILE A 186 16.80 5.29 -4.39
CA ILE A 186 17.28 6.61 -3.95
C ILE A 186 17.50 7.53 -5.16
N LEU A 187 18.16 7.06 -6.22
CA LEU A 187 18.43 7.86 -7.42
C LEU A 187 17.15 8.24 -8.17
N GLY A 188 16.20 7.31 -8.30
CA GLY A 188 14.88 7.58 -8.87
C GLY A 188 14.13 8.63 -8.06
N SER A 189 14.09 8.46 -6.73
CA SER A 189 13.42 9.37 -5.80
C SER A 189 14.04 10.77 -5.83
N LEU A 190 15.37 10.87 -5.82
CA LEU A 190 16.07 12.16 -5.93
C LEU A 190 15.76 12.85 -7.25
N SER A 191 15.71 12.09 -8.36
CA SER A 191 15.36 12.63 -9.68
C SER A 191 13.94 13.19 -9.70
N GLY A 192 12.97 12.48 -9.10
CA GLY A 192 11.60 12.97 -8.93
C GLY A 192 11.52 14.24 -8.06
N VAL A 193 12.24 14.29 -6.94
CA VAL A 193 12.31 15.49 -6.07
C VAL A 193 12.90 16.69 -6.81
N PHE A 194 14.02 16.51 -7.53
CA PHE A 194 14.61 17.60 -8.31
C PHE A 194 13.70 18.03 -9.48
N ALA A 195 13.05 17.09 -10.16
CA ALA A 195 12.07 17.41 -11.20
C ALA A 195 10.93 18.25 -10.64
N PHE A 196 10.39 17.87 -9.49
CA PHE A 196 9.35 18.60 -8.77
C PHE A 196 9.78 20.01 -8.38
N LEU A 197 10.96 20.17 -7.75
CA LEU A 197 11.47 21.49 -7.37
C LEU A 197 11.70 22.39 -8.59
N LEU A 198 12.28 21.86 -9.66
CA LEU A 198 12.44 22.59 -10.91
C LEU A 198 11.10 22.95 -11.55
N HIS A 199 10.08 22.11 -11.41
CA HIS A 199 8.72 22.40 -11.88
C HIS A 199 8.10 23.57 -11.11
N ILE A 200 8.24 23.59 -9.78
CA ILE A 200 7.83 24.73 -8.95
C ILE A 200 8.56 25.99 -9.38
N VAL A 201 9.90 25.93 -9.49
CA VAL A 201 10.72 27.09 -9.89
C VAL A 201 10.37 27.57 -11.30
N TYR A 202 10.05 26.66 -12.21
CA TYR A 202 9.60 26.98 -13.56
C TYR A 202 8.32 27.82 -13.52
N PHE A 203 7.27 27.35 -12.86
CA PHE A 203 6.00 28.07 -12.79
C PHE A 203 6.05 29.32 -11.93
N TRP A 204 6.88 29.33 -10.89
CA TRP A 204 7.12 30.51 -10.06
C TRP A 204 7.79 31.64 -10.84
N ARG A 205 8.77 31.31 -11.70
CA ARG A 205 9.49 32.28 -12.54
C ARG A 205 8.82 32.54 -13.89
N LEU A 206 7.67 31.95 -14.14
CA LEU A 206 7.04 32.04 -15.45
C LEU A 206 6.44 33.44 -15.65
N VAL A 207 7.15 34.27 -16.41
CA VAL A 207 6.66 35.60 -16.83
C VAL A 207 5.67 35.49 -18.00
N SER A 208 5.84 34.48 -18.86
CA SER A 208 5.06 34.33 -20.09
C SER A 208 4.48 32.93 -20.27
N THR A 209 3.24 32.87 -20.77
CA THR A 209 2.52 31.62 -21.07
C THR A 209 2.76 31.10 -22.49
N VAL A 210 3.73 31.66 -23.22
CA VAL A 210 4.10 31.22 -24.58
C VAL A 210 4.56 29.75 -24.56
N GLY A 211 3.99 28.93 -25.47
CA GLY A 211 4.32 27.52 -25.58
C GLY A 211 3.63 26.59 -24.56
N ILE A 212 2.82 27.13 -23.66
CA ILE A 212 2.04 26.34 -22.69
C ILE A 212 0.62 26.10 -23.23
N SER A 213 0.14 24.87 -23.16
CA SER A 213 -1.27 24.57 -23.43
C SER A 213 -2.12 24.99 -22.25
N ILE A 214 -2.79 26.14 -22.36
CA ILE A 214 -3.69 26.66 -21.32
C ILE A 214 -4.78 25.64 -21.00
N ARG A 215 -5.35 24.99 -22.02
CA ARG A 215 -6.39 23.96 -21.84
C ARG A 215 -5.86 22.71 -21.17
N GLY A 216 -4.67 22.25 -21.55
CA GLY A 216 -4.00 21.13 -20.90
C GLY A 216 -3.73 21.41 -19.42
N GLN A 217 -3.29 22.63 -19.10
CA GLN A 217 -3.02 22.97 -17.71
C GLN A 217 -4.27 23.09 -16.84
N TRP A 218 -5.40 23.59 -17.37
CA TRP A 218 -6.67 23.56 -16.64
C TRP A 218 -7.10 22.13 -16.29
N LEU A 219 -6.92 21.18 -17.21
CA LEU A 219 -7.16 19.76 -16.94
C LEU A 219 -6.22 19.20 -15.88
N SER A 220 -4.93 19.57 -15.95
CA SER A 220 -3.93 19.19 -14.96
C SER A 220 -4.30 19.66 -13.55
N ILE A 221 -4.60 20.96 -13.42
CA ILE A 221 -5.06 21.61 -12.17
C ILE A 221 -6.31 20.91 -11.63
N ALA A 222 -7.31 20.67 -12.47
CA ALA A 222 -8.55 20.00 -12.05
C ALA A 222 -8.29 18.56 -11.58
N GLY A 223 -7.42 17.81 -12.27
CA GLY A 223 -7.02 16.47 -11.89
C GLY A 223 -6.30 16.42 -10.55
N TYR A 224 -5.30 17.29 -10.34
CA TYR A 224 -4.58 17.38 -9.06
C TYR A 224 -5.47 17.86 -7.91
N LEU A 225 -6.36 18.82 -8.15
CA LEU A 225 -7.32 19.27 -7.14
C LEU A 225 -8.23 18.12 -6.70
N ALA A 226 -8.83 17.41 -7.66
CA ALA A 226 -9.68 16.25 -7.36
C ALA A 226 -8.91 15.19 -6.57
N TRP A 227 -7.70 14.84 -7.01
CA TRP A 227 -6.83 13.89 -6.31
C TRP A 227 -6.58 14.30 -4.86
N THR A 228 -6.24 15.58 -4.64
CA THR A 228 -5.94 16.13 -3.32
C THR A 228 -7.14 16.03 -2.39
N VAL A 229 -8.33 16.42 -2.89
CA VAL A 229 -9.58 16.33 -2.14
C VAL A 229 -9.85 14.88 -1.72
N LYS A 230 -9.70 13.91 -2.63
CA LYS A 230 -9.88 12.49 -2.30
C LYS A 230 -8.90 12.01 -1.23
N GLN A 231 -7.63 12.38 -1.33
CA GLN A 231 -6.61 11.96 -0.34
C GLN A 231 -6.88 12.54 1.05
N MET A 232 -7.35 13.79 1.13
CA MET A 232 -7.75 14.41 2.40
C MET A 232 -8.90 13.66 3.09
N PHE A 233 -9.79 13.03 2.33
CA PHE A 233 -10.87 12.19 2.90
C PHE A 233 -10.42 10.77 3.27
N LYS A 234 -9.41 10.20 2.58
CA LYS A 234 -9.00 8.80 2.77
C LYS A 234 -8.08 8.56 3.97
N SER A 235 -7.12 9.44 4.23
CA SER A 235 -6.16 9.21 5.33
C SER A 235 -6.87 9.26 6.69
N SER A 236 -6.40 8.51 7.69
CA SER A 236 -6.83 8.66 9.09
C SER A 236 -5.93 9.62 9.87
N ASP A 237 -4.68 9.79 9.44
CA ASP A 237 -3.69 10.63 10.07
C ASP A 237 -3.81 12.10 9.62
N TYR A 238 -4.15 12.97 10.56
CA TYR A 238 -4.33 14.40 10.31
C TYR A 238 -3.03 15.12 9.93
N ALA A 239 -1.88 14.72 10.49
CA ALA A 239 -0.60 15.35 10.18
C ALA A 239 -0.18 15.05 8.74
N GLN A 240 -0.28 13.79 8.33
CA GLN A 240 -0.01 13.37 6.96
C GLN A 240 -0.93 14.08 5.95
N LYS A 241 -2.23 14.26 6.29
CA LYS A 241 -3.17 15.03 5.45
C LYS A 241 -2.73 16.46 5.23
N ILE A 242 -2.32 17.15 6.30
CA ILE A 242 -1.89 18.55 6.19
C ILE A 242 -0.65 18.64 5.31
N VAL A 243 0.38 17.83 5.58
CA VAL A 243 1.64 17.87 4.83
C VAL A 243 1.41 17.55 3.36
N GLN A 244 0.69 16.47 3.06
CA GLN A 244 0.37 16.07 1.69
C GLN A 244 -0.55 17.08 0.99
N GLY A 245 -1.53 17.64 1.72
CA GLY A 245 -2.41 18.68 1.25
C GLY A 245 -1.64 19.94 0.85
N CYS A 246 -0.77 20.44 1.72
CA CYS A 246 0.10 21.59 1.45
C CYS A 246 0.98 21.35 0.21
N PHE A 247 1.59 20.18 0.10
CA PHE A 247 2.44 19.82 -1.04
C PHE A 247 1.64 19.78 -2.36
N ASN A 248 0.47 19.15 -2.34
CA ASN A 248 -0.37 19.08 -3.53
C ASN A 248 -1.01 20.43 -3.90
N ILE A 249 -1.27 21.30 -2.93
CA ILE A 249 -1.75 22.67 -3.18
C ILE A 249 -0.74 23.44 -4.02
N LEU A 250 0.55 23.30 -3.76
CA LEU A 250 1.60 23.94 -4.58
C LEU A 250 1.55 23.48 -6.04
N LEU A 251 1.21 22.21 -6.30
CA LEU A 251 1.13 21.64 -7.65
C LEU A 251 0.04 22.26 -8.53
N PHE A 252 -1.00 22.87 -7.94
CA PHE A 252 -2.06 23.49 -8.73
C PHE A 252 -2.16 25.00 -8.53
N VAL A 253 -1.81 25.55 -7.37
CA VAL A 253 -1.87 27.00 -7.12
C VAL A 253 -0.84 27.77 -7.95
N ILE A 254 0.40 27.28 -8.02
CA ILE A 254 1.48 27.99 -8.75
C ILE A 254 1.22 27.96 -10.27
N PRO A 255 0.86 26.81 -10.90
CA PRO A 255 0.46 26.84 -12.30
C PRO A 255 -0.79 27.67 -12.54
N LEU A 256 -1.77 27.64 -11.63
CA LEU A 256 -2.99 28.44 -11.74
C LEU A 256 -2.68 29.94 -11.75
N SER A 257 -1.82 30.43 -10.84
CA SER A 257 -1.42 31.83 -10.84
C SER A 257 -0.69 32.21 -12.11
N ALA A 258 0.16 31.32 -12.64
CA ALA A 258 0.89 31.55 -13.88
C ALA A 258 -0.03 31.62 -15.12
N ILE A 259 -1.03 30.74 -15.21
CA ILE A 259 -1.95 30.67 -16.37
C ILE A 259 -3.00 31.78 -16.34
N THR A 260 -3.51 32.09 -15.14
CA THR A 260 -4.42 33.22 -14.95
C THR A 260 -3.70 34.55 -14.99
N ARG A 261 -2.37 34.53 -14.80
CA ARG A 261 -1.48 35.72 -14.73
C ARG A 261 -1.90 36.64 -13.61
N MET A 262 -2.22 35.99 -12.51
CA MET A 262 -2.57 36.64 -11.27
C MET A 262 -1.26 37.11 -10.64
N GLU A 263 -1.01 38.41 -10.72
CA GLU A 263 0.10 39.05 -10.04
C GLU A 263 -0.34 39.41 -8.62
N PHE A 264 0.35 38.82 -7.66
CA PHE A 264 0.18 39.16 -6.26
C PHE A 264 1.11 40.33 -5.94
N SER A 265 0.58 41.55 -6.00
CA SER A 265 1.33 42.71 -5.54
C SER A 265 1.14 42.87 -4.03
N TRP A 266 2.24 42.91 -3.28
CA TRP A 266 2.20 43.11 -1.84
C TRP A 266 2.09 44.61 -1.54
N ARG A 267 0.87 45.12 -1.27
CA ARG A 267 0.64 46.51 -0.83
C ARG A 267 0.31 46.55 0.68
N GLY A 268 1.36 46.58 1.50
CA GLY A 268 1.23 46.62 2.97
C GLY A 268 0.86 45.26 3.59
N PHE A 269 0.42 45.23 4.85
CA PHE A 269 0.22 43.97 5.61
C PHE A 269 -1.08 43.22 5.30
N THR A 270 -2.09 43.86 4.69
CA THR A 270 -3.47 43.31 4.70
C THR A 270 -4.16 43.18 3.34
N ARG A 271 -3.55 43.62 2.23
CA ARG A 271 -4.15 43.50 0.90
C ARG A 271 -3.18 42.85 -0.07
N LEU A 272 -3.60 41.72 -0.60
CA LEU A 272 -3.08 41.08 -1.81
C LEU A 272 -4.01 41.48 -2.97
N PRO A 273 -3.97 42.73 -3.49
CA PRO A 273 -4.67 43.04 -4.72
C PRO A 273 -4.12 42.13 -5.82
N ALA A 274 -5.00 41.27 -6.32
CA ALA A 274 -4.74 40.45 -7.48
C ALA A 274 -4.97 41.29 -8.72
N THR A 275 -3.89 41.61 -9.42
CA THR A 275 -3.97 42.21 -10.76
C THR A 275 -3.78 41.13 -11.80
N PHE A 276 -4.57 41.19 -12.88
CA PHE A 276 -4.41 40.29 -14.00
C PHE A 276 -3.58 40.99 -15.08
N ALA A 277 -2.41 40.45 -15.39
CA ALA A 277 -1.55 41.02 -16.43
C ALA A 277 -2.20 40.85 -17.82
N HIS A 278 -2.08 41.88 -18.66
CA HIS A 278 -2.56 41.80 -20.04
C HIS A 278 -1.72 40.84 -20.89
N ALA A 279 -2.34 40.26 -21.93
CA ALA A 279 -1.64 39.35 -22.82
C ALA A 279 -0.76 40.01 -23.85
N SER A 280 0.50 39.59 -23.92
CA SER A 280 1.44 39.99 -24.96
C SER A 280 1.01 39.44 -26.33
N HIS A 281 1.57 40.01 -27.41
CA HIS A 281 1.27 39.55 -28.77
C HIS A 281 1.68 38.10 -29.00
N ALA A 282 2.85 37.69 -28.47
CA ALA A 282 3.35 36.32 -28.54
C ALA A 282 2.42 35.34 -27.80
N GLU A 283 1.92 35.73 -26.62
CA GLU A 283 0.99 34.89 -25.87
C GLU A 283 -0.37 34.76 -26.54
N ARG A 284 -0.90 35.83 -27.14
CA ARG A 284 -2.13 35.74 -27.94
C ARG A 284 -1.93 34.85 -29.17
N ALA A 285 -0.75 34.87 -29.79
CA ALA A 285 -0.41 33.94 -30.86
C ALA A 285 -0.36 32.48 -30.35
N SER A 286 0.29 32.23 -29.21
CA SER A 286 0.32 30.92 -28.54
C SER A 286 -1.09 30.42 -28.21
N SER A 287 -1.93 31.27 -27.62
CA SER A 287 -3.33 30.97 -27.29
C SER A 287 -4.16 30.63 -28.54
N ARG A 288 -3.92 31.29 -29.68
CA ARG A 288 -4.57 30.93 -30.96
C ARG A 288 -4.16 29.54 -31.46
N ILE A 289 -2.92 29.10 -31.21
CA ILE A 289 -2.45 27.76 -31.55
C ILE A 289 -3.12 26.70 -30.66
N ASP A 290 -3.21 26.96 -29.35
CA ASP A 290 -3.90 26.08 -28.39
C ASP A 290 -5.41 26.02 -28.67
N ALA A 291 -5.99 27.14 -29.10
CA ALA A 291 -7.41 27.27 -29.42
C ALA A 291 -7.89 26.31 -30.53
N LYS A 292 -6.99 25.83 -31.40
CA LYS A 292 -7.30 24.86 -32.46
C LYS A 292 -7.90 23.55 -31.93
N SER A 293 -7.60 23.16 -30.69
CA SER A 293 -8.15 21.94 -30.07
C SER A 293 -9.50 22.20 -29.40
N SER A 294 -10.62 22.18 -30.14
CA SER A 294 -11.94 22.56 -29.59
C SER A 294 -12.28 21.95 -28.22
N TRP A 295 -12.99 22.69 -27.36
CA TRP A 295 -13.43 22.19 -26.05
C TRP A 295 -14.27 20.92 -26.13
N ARG A 296 -15.05 20.76 -27.20
CA ARG A 296 -15.81 19.54 -27.48
C ARG A 296 -14.87 18.35 -27.66
N PHE A 297 -13.86 18.48 -28.51
CA PHE A 297 -12.84 17.44 -28.72
C PHE A 297 -12.13 17.07 -27.42
N ILE A 298 -11.79 18.06 -26.60
CA ILE A 298 -11.12 17.82 -25.31
C ILE A 298 -12.06 17.06 -24.36
N GLY A 299 -13.29 17.55 -24.16
CA GLY A 299 -14.26 16.90 -23.29
C GLY A 299 -14.61 15.48 -23.72
N THR A 300 -14.82 15.25 -25.04
CA THR A 300 -15.09 13.91 -25.56
C THR A 300 -13.88 12.99 -25.43
N SER A 301 -12.67 13.49 -25.70
CA SER A 301 -11.44 12.70 -25.53
C SER A 301 -11.19 12.32 -24.07
N THR A 302 -11.43 13.24 -23.12
CA THR A 302 -11.33 12.93 -21.69
C THR A 302 -12.32 11.84 -21.29
N LEU A 303 -13.58 11.95 -21.73
CA LEU A 303 -14.62 10.99 -21.40
C LEU A 303 -14.32 9.60 -21.99
N ILE A 304 -13.92 9.55 -23.26
CA ILE A 304 -13.53 8.30 -23.93
C ILE A 304 -12.33 7.69 -23.21
N LEU A 305 -11.29 8.48 -22.92
CA LEU A 305 -10.10 7.99 -22.23
C LEU A 305 -10.43 7.48 -20.82
N ALA A 306 -11.26 8.20 -20.06
CA ALA A 306 -11.71 7.78 -18.75
C ALA A 306 -12.50 6.46 -18.81
N MET A 307 -13.40 6.32 -19.79
CA MET A 307 -14.14 5.09 -20.03
C MET A 307 -13.22 3.93 -20.40
N CYS A 308 -12.23 4.16 -21.28
CA CYS A 308 -11.23 3.15 -21.63
C CYS A 308 -10.40 2.73 -20.41
N LEU A 309 -9.91 3.68 -19.61
CA LEU A 309 -9.13 3.38 -18.40
C LEU A 309 -9.97 2.65 -17.34
N PHE A 310 -11.25 2.99 -17.20
CA PHE A 310 -12.16 2.31 -16.28
C PHE A 310 -12.46 0.87 -16.72
N LEU A 311 -12.81 0.67 -18.00
CA LEU A 311 -13.18 -0.65 -18.52
C LEU A 311 -11.97 -1.59 -18.68
N ALA A 312 -10.85 -1.07 -19.17
CA ALA A 312 -9.63 -1.87 -19.31
C ALA A 312 -8.96 -2.13 -17.94
N ASN A 313 -9.14 -1.20 -16.99
CA ASN A 313 -8.54 -1.20 -15.67
C ASN A 313 -7.05 -1.57 -15.69
N PRO A 314 -6.22 -0.82 -16.44
CA PRO A 314 -4.83 -1.21 -16.69
C PRO A 314 -3.98 -1.22 -15.41
N PHE A 315 -4.41 -0.53 -14.35
CA PHE A 315 -3.72 -0.50 -13.06
C PHE A 315 -3.97 -1.73 -12.19
N GLN A 316 -4.99 -2.54 -12.50
CA GLN A 316 -5.20 -3.85 -11.86
C GLN A 316 -4.68 -5.01 -12.71
N ARG A 317 -4.17 -4.73 -13.91
CA ARG A 317 -3.58 -5.73 -14.80
C ARG A 317 -2.08 -5.72 -14.63
N ASP A 318 -1.61 -6.59 -13.74
CA ASP A 318 -0.19 -6.78 -13.52
C ASP A 318 0.46 -7.42 -14.76
N LEU A 319 1.39 -6.71 -15.38
CA LEU A 319 2.33 -7.27 -16.37
C LEU A 319 3.35 -8.18 -15.69
N ILE A 320 3.78 -7.77 -14.49
CA ILE A 320 4.63 -8.55 -13.62
C ILE A 320 3.91 -8.66 -12.27
N PRO A 321 3.50 -9.87 -11.85
CA PRO A 321 2.75 -10.01 -10.61
C PRO A 321 3.62 -9.67 -9.40
N SER A 322 2.97 -9.13 -8.37
CA SER A 322 3.58 -8.92 -7.05
C SER A 322 3.99 -10.26 -6.46
N SER A 323 5.17 -10.32 -5.85
CA SER A 323 5.59 -11.47 -5.05
C SER A 323 5.29 -11.28 -3.55
N LEU A 324 4.86 -10.07 -3.16
CA LEU A 324 4.39 -9.80 -1.82
C LEU A 324 3.08 -10.55 -1.56
N PRO A 325 2.89 -11.12 -0.35
CA PRO A 325 1.60 -11.68 0.02
C PRO A 325 0.52 -10.60 -0.08
N PRO A 326 -0.71 -10.96 -0.48
CA PRO A 326 -1.81 -10.00 -0.50
C PRO A 326 -1.97 -9.43 0.91
N ASP A 327 -1.95 -8.11 1.01
CA ASP A 327 -2.16 -7.43 2.29
C ASP A 327 -3.57 -7.80 2.81
N PRO A 328 -3.68 -8.44 3.99
CA PRO A 328 -4.97 -8.87 4.53
C PRO A 328 -5.89 -7.68 4.85
N GLU A 329 -5.33 -6.47 4.98
CA GLU A 329 -6.08 -5.23 5.24
C GLU A 329 -6.36 -4.44 3.96
N ALA A 330 -5.84 -4.87 2.79
CA ALA A 330 -6.10 -4.20 1.53
C ALA A 330 -7.59 -4.28 1.19
N THR A 331 -8.27 -3.17 1.42
CA THR A 331 -9.65 -2.97 0.98
C THR A 331 -9.67 -3.02 -0.54
N VAL A 332 -10.43 -3.97 -1.10
CA VAL A 332 -10.68 -4.03 -2.54
C VAL A 332 -11.23 -2.67 -2.96
N PRO A 333 -10.57 -1.97 -3.91
CA PRO A 333 -11.00 -0.65 -4.33
C PRO A 333 -12.46 -0.70 -4.77
N SER A 334 -13.30 0.18 -4.20
CA SER A 334 -14.70 0.26 -4.60
C SER A 334 -14.81 0.60 -6.09
N THR A 335 -15.90 0.20 -6.75
CA THR A 335 -16.14 0.58 -8.17
C THR A 335 -16.09 2.09 -8.36
N THR A 336 -16.57 2.85 -7.37
CA THR A 336 -16.49 4.31 -7.31
C THR A 336 -15.05 4.83 -7.22
N ASP A 337 -14.18 4.14 -6.47
CA ASP A 337 -12.77 4.50 -6.40
C ASP A 337 -12.05 4.31 -7.73
N ASN A 338 -12.33 3.19 -8.40
CA ASN A 338 -11.76 2.88 -9.71
C ASN A 338 -12.24 3.88 -10.77
N MET A 339 -13.53 4.24 -10.78
CA MET A 339 -14.08 5.24 -11.70
C MET A 339 -13.47 6.63 -11.48
N PHE A 340 -13.32 7.03 -10.21
CA PHE A 340 -12.65 8.28 -9.86
C PHE A 340 -11.20 8.29 -10.32
N PHE A 341 -10.45 7.23 -10.01
CA PHE A 341 -9.04 7.09 -10.36
C PHE A 341 -8.85 7.15 -11.88
N ALA A 342 -9.67 6.42 -12.64
CA ALA A 342 -9.66 6.44 -14.11
C ALA A 342 -9.93 7.85 -14.67
N SER A 343 -10.88 8.58 -14.08
CA SER A 343 -11.25 9.94 -14.53
C SER A 343 -10.12 10.95 -14.28
N VAL A 344 -9.52 10.93 -13.09
CA VAL A 344 -8.37 11.81 -12.77
C VAL A 344 -7.17 11.47 -13.66
N THR A 345 -6.87 10.18 -13.81
CA THR A 345 -5.76 9.72 -14.66
C THR A 345 -5.97 10.12 -16.12
N ALA A 346 -7.19 10.00 -16.64
CA ALA A 346 -7.53 10.44 -17.99
C ALA A 346 -7.32 11.95 -18.18
N ALA A 347 -7.73 12.77 -17.20
CA ALA A 347 -7.52 14.22 -17.25
C ALA A 347 -6.03 14.58 -17.27
N LEU A 348 -5.22 13.95 -16.41
CA LEU A 348 -3.77 14.18 -16.35
C LEU A 348 -3.05 13.67 -17.63
N CYS A 349 -3.44 12.51 -18.15
CA CYS A 349 -2.88 11.99 -19.41
C CYS A 349 -3.22 12.90 -20.58
N LEU A 350 -4.48 13.34 -20.70
CA LEU A 350 -4.89 14.25 -21.77
C LEU A 350 -4.22 15.60 -21.64
N ALA A 351 -4.01 16.12 -20.42
CA ALA A 351 -3.24 17.33 -20.18
C ALA A 351 -1.81 17.21 -20.77
N GLY A 352 -1.13 16.10 -20.50
CA GLY A 352 0.17 15.79 -21.10
C GLY A 352 0.13 15.74 -22.62
N VAL A 353 -0.86 15.06 -23.21
CA VAL A 353 -1.04 14.97 -24.67
C VAL A 353 -1.29 16.34 -25.31
N LEU A 354 -2.12 17.19 -24.69
CA LEU A 354 -2.37 18.54 -25.16
C LEU A 354 -1.09 19.39 -25.14
N GLN A 355 -0.27 19.26 -24.10
CA GLN A 355 1.04 19.92 -24.05
C GLN A 355 1.99 19.41 -25.15
N LEU A 356 2.03 18.10 -25.39
CA LEU A 356 2.81 17.50 -26.48
C LEU A 356 2.37 18.02 -27.85
N LEU A 357 1.07 18.14 -28.08
CA LEU A 357 0.50 18.72 -29.31
C LEU A 357 0.83 20.20 -29.44
N MET A 358 0.79 20.95 -28.34
CA MET A 358 1.15 22.37 -28.30
C MET A 358 2.61 22.56 -28.69
N ASN A 359 3.53 21.81 -28.07
CA ASN A 359 4.96 21.84 -28.39
C ASN A 359 5.20 21.56 -29.89
N ARG A 360 4.55 20.53 -30.44
CA ARG A 360 4.65 20.18 -31.86
C ARG A 360 4.15 21.29 -32.79
N ARG A 361 3.02 21.93 -32.45
CA ARG A 361 2.42 23.00 -33.27
C ARG A 361 3.20 24.30 -33.18
N ALA A 362 3.69 24.64 -31.99
CA ALA A 362 4.51 25.83 -31.76
C ALA A 362 5.96 25.65 -32.24
N ARG A 363 6.40 24.41 -32.50
CA ARG A 363 7.80 24.05 -32.81
C ARG A 363 8.78 24.53 -31.73
N ALA A 364 8.33 24.56 -30.50
CA ALA A 364 9.10 24.96 -29.33
C ALA A 364 8.69 24.10 -28.13
N PHE A 365 9.64 23.79 -27.26
CA PHE A 365 9.40 23.07 -26.02
C PHE A 365 9.05 24.06 -24.91
N GLY A 366 7.90 23.85 -24.26
CA GLY A 366 7.42 24.66 -23.15
C GLY A 366 6.76 23.84 -22.03
N ALA A 367 6.22 24.56 -21.03
CA ALA A 367 5.55 24.08 -19.82
C ALA A 367 6.43 23.42 -18.74
N MET A 368 7.71 23.19 -19.02
CA MET A 368 8.73 22.82 -18.02
C MET A 368 10.13 23.09 -18.58
N TYR A 369 11.15 23.05 -17.72
CA TYR A 369 12.53 23.04 -18.18
C TYR A 369 12.84 21.71 -18.91
N LYS A 370 13.74 21.76 -19.89
CA LYS A 370 14.25 20.55 -20.56
C LYS A 370 14.88 19.57 -19.56
N ALA A 371 15.62 20.09 -18.58
CA ALA A 371 16.20 19.29 -17.49
C ALA A 371 15.11 18.54 -16.69
N THR A 372 13.96 19.17 -16.43
CA THR A 372 12.83 18.53 -15.75
C THR A 372 12.33 17.32 -16.53
N ALA A 373 12.18 17.42 -17.86
CA ALA A 373 11.74 16.28 -18.68
C ALA A 373 12.72 15.09 -18.63
N TRP A 374 14.02 15.37 -18.62
CA TRP A 374 15.05 14.33 -18.47
C TRP A 374 15.07 13.70 -17.08
N LEU A 375 14.87 14.49 -16.02
CA LEU A 375 14.79 13.97 -14.65
C LEU A 375 13.54 13.10 -14.45
N LEU A 376 12.40 13.49 -15.00
CA LEU A 376 11.19 12.65 -15.02
C LEU A 376 11.43 11.33 -15.77
N LEU A 377 12.12 11.38 -16.92
CA LEU A 377 12.49 10.16 -17.62
C LEU A 377 13.46 9.29 -16.79
N ALA A 378 14.46 9.89 -16.14
CA ALA A 378 15.40 9.17 -15.29
C ALA A 378 14.70 8.48 -14.11
N GLU A 379 13.77 9.16 -13.45
CA GLU A 379 12.92 8.59 -12.40
C GLU A 379 12.19 7.33 -12.89
N GLN A 380 11.52 7.40 -14.05
CA GLN A 380 10.85 6.24 -14.64
C GLN A 380 11.85 5.13 -14.98
N VAL A 381 12.99 5.45 -15.61
CA VAL A 381 14.01 4.46 -15.94
C VAL A 381 14.50 3.71 -14.69
N PHE A 382 14.76 4.41 -13.58
CA PHE A 382 15.14 3.76 -12.32
C PHE A 382 14.02 2.89 -11.75
N HIS A 383 12.76 3.35 -11.84
CA HIS A 383 11.61 2.56 -11.43
C HIS A 383 11.49 1.25 -12.22
N PHE A 384 11.61 1.27 -13.56
CA PHE A 384 11.56 0.07 -14.39
C PHE A 384 12.77 -0.84 -14.24
N ILE A 385 13.96 -0.25 -14.06
CA ILE A 385 15.21 -1.02 -13.91
C ILE A 385 15.10 -1.99 -12.74
N ILE A 386 14.41 -1.63 -11.64
CA ILE A 386 14.22 -2.50 -10.45
C ILE A 386 13.54 -3.83 -10.79
N TYR A 387 12.76 -3.90 -11.87
CA TYR A 387 12.09 -5.13 -12.31
C TYR A 387 12.98 -6.05 -13.15
N LEU A 388 14.20 -5.64 -13.54
CA LEU A 388 15.12 -6.43 -14.36
C LEU A 388 15.96 -7.40 -13.52
N PRO A 389 15.72 -8.73 -13.59
CA PRO A 389 16.48 -9.71 -12.81
C PRO A 389 17.96 -9.74 -13.18
N ALA A 390 18.31 -9.35 -14.41
CA ALA A 390 19.70 -9.27 -14.87
C ALA A 390 20.55 -8.27 -14.06
N ILE A 391 19.93 -7.25 -13.45
CA ILE A 391 20.64 -6.20 -12.69
C ILE A 391 20.63 -6.50 -11.20
N PHE A 392 19.49 -6.98 -10.68
CA PHE A 392 19.24 -7.11 -9.24
C PHE A 392 19.09 -8.54 -8.71
N GLY A 393 19.11 -9.54 -9.60
CA GLY A 393 18.86 -10.94 -9.26
C GLY A 393 17.39 -11.22 -8.93
N HIS A 394 17.13 -12.38 -8.32
CA HIS A 394 15.82 -12.74 -7.80
C HIS A 394 15.45 -11.88 -6.58
N ILE A 395 14.28 -11.25 -6.63
CA ILE A 395 13.74 -10.39 -5.57
C ILE A 395 12.50 -11.09 -5.01
N PRO A 396 12.55 -11.62 -3.77
CA PRO A 396 11.40 -12.29 -3.16
C PRO A 396 10.29 -11.29 -2.79
N ASP A 397 10.64 -10.03 -2.51
CA ASP A 397 9.71 -8.97 -2.08
C ASP A 397 9.64 -7.85 -3.12
N ARG A 398 8.95 -8.12 -4.23
CA ARG A 398 8.76 -7.19 -5.34
C ARG A 398 7.28 -6.83 -5.46
N GLU A 399 7.02 -5.54 -5.60
CA GLU A 399 5.70 -5.01 -5.94
C GLU A 399 5.28 -5.46 -7.35
N SER A 400 4.00 -5.36 -7.71
CA SER A 400 3.59 -5.62 -9.08
C SER A 400 4.06 -4.50 -10.01
N LEU A 401 4.18 -4.81 -11.30
CA LEU A 401 4.27 -3.81 -12.36
C LEU A 401 2.99 -3.88 -13.16
N SER A 402 2.17 -2.85 -13.10
CA SER A 402 0.89 -2.77 -13.79
C SER A 402 1.06 -2.28 -15.24
N LEU A 403 0.13 -2.64 -16.11
CA LEU A 403 0.04 -2.08 -17.45
C LEU A 403 -0.17 -0.56 -17.42
N GLY A 404 -0.87 -0.05 -16.42
CA GLY A 404 -1.13 1.38 -16.22
C GLY A 404 0.15 2.20 -16.06
N GLU A 405 1.11 1.70 -15.28
CA GLU A 405 2.41 2.35 -15.08
C GLU A 405 3.19 2.47 -16.39
N VAL A 406 3.19 1.43 -17.22
CA VAL A 406 3.82 1.47 -18.55
C VAL A 406 3.16 2.51 -19.46
N ILE A 407 1.83 2.62 -19.44
CA ILE A 407 1.09 3.59 -20.25
C ILE A 407 1.45 5.03 -19.85
N ILE A 408 1.60 5.32 -18.55
CA ILE A 408 1.96 6.65 -18.04
C ILE A 408 3.35 7.08 -18.50
N VAL A 409 4.26 6.14 -18.77
CA VAL A 409 5.65 6.45 -19.17
C VAL A 409 5.75 6.91 -20.62
N LEU A 410 4.83 6.48 -21.48
CA LEU A 410 4.81 6.87 -22.90
C LEU A 410 4.81 8.39 -23.11
N PRO A 411 3.92 9.19 -22.49
CA PRO A 411 3.98 10.64 -22.64
C PRO A 411 5.29 11.25 -22.08
N ILE A 412 5.89 10.67 -21.03
CA ILE A 412 7.17 11.12 -20.48
C ILE A 412 8.30 10.91 -21.48
N LEU A 413 8.35 9.75 -22.15
CA LEU A 413 9.31 9.47 -23.23
C LEU A 413 9.17 10.47 -24.38
N VAL A 414 7.93 10.76 -24.81
CA VAL A 414 7.69 11.73 -25.88
C VAL A 414 8.06 13.15 -25.44
N GLN A 415 7.84 13.52 -24.18
CA GLN A 415 8.25 14.82 -23.63
C GLN A 415 9.78 14.95 -23.62
N ALA A 416 10.52 13.93 -23.17
CA ALA A 416 11.98 13.92 -23.20
C ALA A 416 12.51 14.01 -24.65
N TRP A 417 11.89 13.29 -25.59
CA TRP A 417 12.21 13.40 -27.01
C TRP A 417 11.94 14.79 -27.59
N GLN A 418 10.83 15.44 -27.21
CA GLN A 418 10.55 16.83 -27.60
C GLN A 418 11.53 17.82 -26.97
N ALA A 419 11.92 17.60 -25.70
CA ALA A 419 12.92 18.42 -25.02
C ALA A 419 14.28 18.35 -25.72
N TRP A 420 14.62 17.18 -26.27
CA TRP A 420 15.81 16.99 -27.09
C TRP A 420 15.72 17.70 -28.45
N THR A 421 14.60 17.52 -29.16
CA THR A 421 14.48 17.90 -30.59
C THR A 421 14.02 19.33 -30.84
N LEU A 422 13.20 19.91 -29.97
CA LEU A 422 12.64 21.24 -30.15
C LEU A 422 13.47 22.31 -29.42
N PRO A 423 13.61 23.54 -29.96
CA PRO A 423 14.21 24.65 -29.22
C PRO A 423 13.34 25.02 -28.01
N SER A 424 13.94 25.60 -26.97
CA SER A 424 13.17 26.15 -25.84
C SER A 424 12.29 27.30 -26.34
N ALA A 425 11.09 27.44 -25.79
CA ALA A 425 10.27 28.62 -26.03
C ALA A 425 11.06 29.88 -25.63
N LYS A 426 11.15 30.85 -26.55
CA LYS A 426 11.81 32.13 -26.26
C LYS A 426 10.98 32.86 -25.21
N ILE A 427 11.59 33.15 -24.08
CA ILE A 427 11.09 34.16 -23.17
C ILE A 427 11.54 35.46 -23.83
N GLU A 428 10.59 36.28 -24.28
CA GLU A 428 10.90 37.66 -24.66
C GLU A 428 11.38 38.31 -23.36
N ASP A 429 12.70 38.36 -23.17
CA ASP A 429 13.30 39.20 -22.15
C ASP A 429 12.78 40.59 -22.44
N GLU A 430 12.06 41.17 -21.47
CA GLU A 430 11.47 42.51 -21.58
C GLU A 430 12.53 43.43 -22.19
N GLU A 431 12.35 43.76 -23.48
CA GLU A 431 13.17 44.78 -24.11
C GLU A 431 12.98 46.00 -23.21
N HIS A 432 14.05 46.37 -22.51
CA HIS A 432 14.10 47.54 -21.66
C HIS A 432 13.79 48.76 -22.54
N GLU A 433 12.51 49.07 -22.71
CA GLU A 433 12.01 50.38 -23.12
C GLU A 433 12.34 51.33 -21.97
N ASN A 434 13.59 51.83 -22.00
CA ASN A 434 14.05 52.98 -21.24
C ASN A 434 13.43 54.26 -21.78
#